data_AF-A0A971WBU0-F1
#
_entry.id   AF-A0A971WBU0-F1
#
_cell.length_a   1.000
_cell.length_b   1.000
_cell.length_c   1.000
_cell.angle_alpha   90.00
_cell.angle_beta   90.00
_cell.angle_gamma   90.00
#
_symmetry.space_group_name_H-M   'P 1'
#
loop_
_entity.id
_entity.type
_entity.pdbx_description
1 polymer ?
#
loop_
_entity_poly.entity_id
_entity_poly.type
_entity_poly.pdbx_seq_one_letter_code
_entity_poly.pdbx_strand_id
1 'polypeptide(L)' 'AASGDQQRIMTPRRALQEGASYLVIGRPIIEHPSPREAAEKIVAEIGR' A
#
# COMPACT_ATOMS: atom_id res chain seq x y z
N ALA A 1 7.32 -16.03 -3.76
CA ALA A 1 6.80 -14.73 -3.30
C ALA A 1 7.88 -14.07 -2.47
N ALA A 2 8.63 -13.12 -3.04
CA ALA A 2 9.78 -12.54 -2.38
C ALA A 2 9.30 -11.44 -1.41
N SER A 3 9.12 -11.81 -0.15
CA SER A 3 8.95 -10.92 1.00
C SER A 3 10.24 -10.13 1.27
N GLY A 4 10.84 -9.49 0.26
CA GLY A 4 12.14 -8.84 0.39
C GLY A 4 12.06 -7.69 1.40
N ASP A 5 12.76 -7.77 2.52
CA ASP A 5 13.00 -6.71 3.51
C ASP A 5 11.80 -6.00 4.17
N GLN A 6 10.55 -6.33 3.82
CA GLN A 6 9.37 -5.75 4.49
C GLN A 6 9.10 -6.51 5.80
N GLN A 7 9.75 -6.06 6.88
CA GLN A 7 9.63 -6.63 8.23
C GLN A 7 8.21 -6.56 8.83
N ARG A 8 7.38 -5.61 8.39
CA ARG A 8 5.97 -5.48 8.79
C ARG A 8 5.13 -5.08 7.59
N ILE A 9 4.44 -6.05 7.00
CA ILE A 9 3.45 -5.81 5.95
C ILE A 9 2.13 -5.52 6.66
N MET A 10 1.73 -4.25 6.70
CA MET A 10 0.38 -3.86 7.12
C MET A 10 -0.39 -3.31 5.93
N THR A 11 -1.71 -3.46 5.95
CA THR A 11 -2.54 -2.86 4.91
C THR A 11 -2.61 -1.34 5.10
N PRO A 12 -2.74 -0.56 4.01
CA PRO A 12 -2.94 0.88 4.08
C PRO A 12 -4.06 1.28 5.04
N ARG A 13 -5.19 0.54 5.02
CA ARG A 13 -6.32 0.78 5.94
C ARG A 13 -5.94 0.63 7.41
N ARG A 14 -5.15 -0.40 7.76
CA ARG A 14 -4.70 -0.63 9.15
C ARG A 14 -3.74 0.47 9.60
N ALA A 15 -2.85 0.90 8.73
CA ALA A 15 -1.92 1.99 9.02
C ALA A 15 -2.66 3.29 9.42
N LEU A 16 -3.73 3.63 8.69
CA LEU A 16 -4.57 4.80 9.00
C LEU A 16 -5.32 4.63 10.32
N GLN A 17 -5.86 3.43 10.61
CA GLN A 17 -6.51 3.14 11.89
C GLN A 17 -5.55 3.25 13.08
N GLU A 18 -4.27 2.94 12.89
CA GLU A 18 -3.22 3.12 13.89
C GLU A 18 -2.70 4.57 13.98
N GLY A 19 -3.29 5.50 13.22
CA GLY A 19 -2.99 6.93 13.30
C GLY A 19 -1.89 7.40 12.35
N ALA A 20 -1.56 6.63 11.30
CA ALA A 20 -0.62 7.10 10.30
C ALA A 20 -1.20 8.31 9.53
N SER A 21 -0.49 9.43 9.57
CA SER A 21 -0.86 10.63 8.80
C SER A 21 -0.39 10.58 7.34
N TYR A 22 0.55 9.69 7.03
CA TYR A 22 1.14 9.56 5.70
C TYR A 22 1.57 8.11 5.43
N LEU A 23 1.35 7.64 4.20
CA LEU A 23 1.69 6.29 3.76
C LEU A 23 2.68 6.35 2.60
N VAL A 24 3.78 5.60 2.72
CA VAL A 24 4.75 5.41 1.64
C VAL A 24 4.56 4.02 1.04
N ILE A 25 4.13 3.96 -0.22
CA ILE A 25 3.86 2.70 -0.92
C ILE A 25 4.69 2.68 -2.21
N GLY A 26 5.76 1.88 -2.20
CA GLY A 26 6.70 1.75 -3.32
C GLY A 26 6.43 0.53 -4.19
N ARG A 27 7.06 -0.60 -3.86
CA ARG A 27 7.02 -1.84 -4.67
C ARG A 27 5.61 -2.30 -5.09
N PRO A 28 4.56 -2.26 -4.23
CA PRO A 28 3.23 -2.67 -4.66
C PRO A 28 2.67 -1.86 -5.84
N ILE A 29 3.16 -0.63 -6.05
CA ILE A 29 2.77 0.24 -7.17
C ILE A 29 3.75 0.09 -8.34
N ILE A 30 5.07 0.10 -8.05
CA ILE A 30 6.12 0.12 -9.07
C ILE A 30 6.24 -1.22 -9.81
N GLU A 31 6.05 -2.35 -9.11
CA GLU A 31 6.16 -3.69 -9.68
C GLU A 31 4.85 -4.20 -10.29
N HIS A 32 3.75 -3.43 -10.14
CA HIS A 32 2.47 -3.80 -10.72
C HIS A 32 2.47 -3.55 -12.24
N PRO A 33 1.90 -4.43 -13.06
CA PRO A 33 1.83 -4.25 -14.52
C PRO A 33 1.09 -2.96 -14.94
N SER A 34 0.19 -2.49 -14.09
CA SER A 34 -0.54 -1.24 -14.23
C SER A 34 -0.35 -0.37 -12.97
N PRO A 35 0.68 0.48 -12.86
CA PRO A 35 0.95 1.26 -11.65
C PRO A 35 -0.21 2.18 -11.25
N ARG A 36 -0.88 2.77 -12.25
CA ARG A 36 -2.08 3.60 -12.03
C ARG A 36 -3.20 2.81 -11.36
N GLU A 37 -3.51 1.63 -11.88
CA GLU A 37 -4.57 0.77 -11.35
C GLU A 37 -4.26 0.32 -9.91
N ALA A 38 -2.99 0.01 -9.62
CA ALA A 38 -2.56 -0.32 -8.27
C ALA A 38 -2.78 0.84 -7.29
N ALA A 39 -2.38 2.05 -7.69
CA ALA A 39 -2.59 3.26 -6.88
C ALA A 39 -4.08 3.55 -6.67
N GLU A 40 -4.92 3.43 -7.71
CA GLU A 40 -6.37 3.63 -7.62
C GLU A 40 -7.03 2.64 -6.66
N LYS A 41 -6.64 1.36 -6.72
CA LYS A 41 -7.12 0.32 -5.78
C LYS A 41 -6.76 0.65 -4.33
N ILE A 42 -5.54 1.11 -4.08
CA ILE A 42 -5.09 1.50 -2.75
C ILE A 42 -5.88 2.71 -2.22
N VAL A 43 -6.07 3.73 -3.06
CA VAL A 43 -6.86 4.92 -2.68
C VAL A 43 -8.32 4.53 -2.40
N ALA A 44 -8.90 3.64 -3.19
CA ALA A 44 -10.25 3.12 -2.97
C ALA A 44 -10.38 2.28 -1.68
N GLU A 45 -9.32 1.60 -1.24
CA GLU A 45 -9.27 0.88 0.05
C GLU A 45 -9.24 1.85 1.24
N ILE A 46 -8.53 2.97 1.10
CA ILE A 46 -8.35 4.02 2.11
C ILE A 46 -9.61 4.89 2.24
N GLY A 47 -10.24 5.27 1.13
CA GLY A 47 -11.38 6.20 1.10
C GLY A 47 -12.73 5.59 1.51
N ARG A 48 -12.75 4.35 2.02
CA ARG A 48 -13.94 3.64 2.51
C ARG A 48 -13.97 3.57 4.03
#